data_AF-A0A7S1HIQ8-F1
#
_entry.id   AF-A0A7S1HIQ8-F1
#
_cell.length_a   1.000
_cell.length_b   1.000
_cell.length_c   1.000
_cell.angle_alpha   90.00
_cell.angle_beta   90.00
_cell.angle_gamma   90.00
#
_symmetry.space_group_name_H-M   'P 1'
#
loop_
_entity.id
_entity.type
_entity.pdbx_description
1 polymer ?
#
loop_
_entity_poly.entity_id
_entity_poly.type
_entity_poly.pdbx_seq_one_letter_code
_entity_poly.pdbx_strand_id
1 'polypeptide(L)'
;AGLVQEFATDLVLLAVIPVPGIDPTVRVWDAGHSMDIPYTLDALMVTLMVLVRIRYVLYWLVILDPLTDSTSSVYARSSCVDLNLRFVLATRCMKNLRFLLLLWLIAISVSAYCMLVAERPFAFVDTQLHPEDHESSMESAVRMDRFHNCLWLVIITMTTVGYGDVYPSTDIGRLIAVVSCFEAVVLIALVIEITNTRLSLDDSSQRLVDFTYRVREYKETRKAATCLIERLYIVSPVYRKLHPTARSRTKLGDDAY
;
A
#
# COMPACT_ATOMS: atom_id res chain seq x y z
N ALA A 1 -25.15 -25.21 -18.14
CA ALA A 1 -23.80 -25.81 -18.06
C ALA A 1 -22.94 -25.15 -16.97
N GLY A 2 -22.96 -23.81 -16.84
CA GLY A 2 -22.10 -23.10 -15.88
C GLY A 2 -22.32 -23.41 -14.39
N LEU A 3 -23.58 -23.46 -13.92
CA LEU A 3 -23.87 -23.61 -12.48
C LEU A 3 -23.32 -24.91 -11.86
N VAL A 4 -23.40 -26.02 -12.59
CA VAL A 4 -22.88 -27.33 -12.13
C VAL A 4 -21.35 -27.31 -12.11
N GLN A 5 -20.73 -26.63 -13.07
CA GLN A 5 -19.28 -26.47 -13.12
C GLN A 5 -18.79 -25.58 -11.97
N GLU A 6 -19.45 -24.46 -11.69
CA GLU A 6 -19.13 -23.57 -10.57
C GLU A 6 -19.31 -24.30 -9.23
N PHE A 7 -20.41 -25.02 -9.06
CA PHE A 7 -20.65 -25.84 -7.87
C PHE A 7 -19.57 -26.93 -7.69
N ALA A 8 -19.19 -27.62 -8.76
CA ALA A 8 -18.11 -28.62 -8.71
C ALA A 8 -16.76 -27.98 -8.36
N THR A 9 -16.45 -26.81 -8.91
CA THR A 9 -15.22 -26.08 -8.55
C THR A 9 -15.24 -25.65 -7.08
N ASP A 10 -16.39 -25.19 -6.55
CA ASP A 10 -16.52 -24.81 -5.15
C ASP A 10 -16.35 -26.03 -4.22
N LEU A 11 -16.93 -27.18 -4.59
CA LEU A 11 -16.78 -28.42 -3.82
C LEU A 11 -15.31 -28.87 -3.76
N VAL A 12 -14.60 -28.84 -4.89
CA VAL A 12 -13.17 -29.20 -4.94
C VAL A 12 -12.33 -28.25 -4.10
N LEU A 13 -12.62 -26.96 -4.14
CA LEU A 13 -11.89 -25.96 -3.35
C LEU A 13 -12.17 -26.08 -1.85
N LEU A 14 -13.38 -26.47 -1.44
CA LEU A 14 -13.73 -26.73 -0.04
C LEU A 14 -13.20 -28.06 0.48
N ALA A 15 -12.95 -29.04 -0.39
CA ALA A 15 -12.44 -30.36 -0.04
C ALA A 15 -10.98 -30.34 0.44
N VAL A 16 -10.24 -29.22 0.24
CA VAL A 16 -8.90 -29.04 0.79
C VAL A 16 -9.00 -28.85 2.30
N ILE A 17 -8.79 -29.93 3.05
CA ILE A 17 -8.83 -29.97 4.51
C ILE A 17 -7.68 -30.89 4.97
N PRO A 18 -6.91 -30.52 6.02
CA PRO A 18 -5.97 -31.46 6.65
C PRO A 18 -6.74 -32.64 7.24
N VAL A 19 -6.43 -33.85 6.80
CA VAL A 19 -7.07 -35.07 7.31
C VAL A 19 -6.46 -35.38 8.68
N PRO A 20 -7.27 -35.49 9.76
CA PRO A 20 -6.75 -35.77 11.09
C PRO A 20 -6.12 -37.17 11.15
N GLY A 21 -4.93 -37.27 11.77
CA GLY A 21 -4.26 -38.55 12.06
C GLY A 21 -3.29 -39.06 10.99
N ILE A 22 -3.00 -38.26 9.95
CA ILE A 22 -2.00 -38.57 8.93
C ILE A 22 -0.94 -37.47 8.96
N ASP A 23 0.25 -37.78 9.51
CA ASP A 23 1.37 -36.83 9.68
C ASP A 23 2.58 -37.15 8.77
N PRO A 24 2.42 -37.28 7.44
CA PRO A 24 3.54 -37.51 6.54
C PRO A 24 4.37 -36.24 6.43
N THR A 25 5.69 -36.42 6.41
CA THR A 25 6.65 -35.34 6.21
C THR A 25 7.11 -35.35 4.75
N VAL A 26 7.04 -34.19 4.12
CA VAL A 26 7.56 -33.93 2.77
C VAL A 26 8.91 -33.24 2.93
N ARG A 27 9.97 -33.86 2.43
CA ARG A 27 11.30 -33.24 2.45
C ARG A 27 11.50 -32.41 1.20
N VAL A 28 11.83 -31.14 1.38
CA VAL A 28 12.20 -30.24 0.28
C VAL A 28 13.67 -29.92 0.43
N TRP A 29 14.41 -30.07 -0.66
CA TRP A 29 15.82 -29.72 -0.72
C TRP A 29 15.98 -28.20 -0.68
N ASP A 30 16.72 -27.69 0.30
CA ASP A 30 17.11 -26.28 0.39
C ASP A 30 18.51 -26.11 -0.23
N ALA A 31 18.62 -25.32 -1.29
CA ALA A 31 19.88 -25.06 -1.96
C ALA A 31 20.78 -24.15 -1.12
N GLY A 32 20.18 -23.31 -0.26
CA GLY A 32 20.90 -22.40 0.63
C GLY A 32 21.78 -23.12 1.65
N HIS A 33 21.22 -24.10 2.37
CA HIS A 33 21.94 -24.82 3.43
C HIS A 33 22.40 -26.23 3.02
N SER A 34 22.09 -26.68 1.80
CA SER A 34 22.39 -28.04 1.32
C SER A 34 21.84 -29.14 2.23
N MET A 35 20.65 -28.91 2.78
CA MET A 35 19.97 -29.80 3.72
C MET A 35 18.52 -30.03 3.29
N ASP A 36 18.00 -31.22 3.59
CA ASP A 36 16.59 -31.55 3.38
C ASP A 36 15.76 -31.03 4.56
N ILE A 37 14.86 -30.08 4.30
CA ILE A 37 13.95 -29.53 5.31
C ILE A 37 12.64 -30.35 5.30
N PRO A 38 12.25 -30.99 6.42
CA PRO A 38 11.01 -31.75 6.51
C PRO A 38 9.82 -30.83 6.79
N TYR A 39 8.96 -30.63 5.81
CA TYR A 39 7.67 -29.95 5.95
C TYR A 39 6.59 -30.96 6.33
N THR A 40 5.75 -30.64 7.32
CA THR A 40 4.61 -31.47 7.66
C THR A 40 3.47 -31.22 6.65
N LEU A 41 2.86 -32.29 6.13
CA LEU A 41 1.84 -32.18 5.08
C LEU A 41 0.60 -31.42 5.58
N ASP A 42 0.24 -31.58 6.85
CA ASP A 42 -0.85 -30.85 7.50
C ASP A 42 -0.68 -29.33 7.39
N ALA A 43 0.52 -28.81 7.64
CA ALA A 43 0.84 -27.39 7.54
C ALA A 43 0.75 -26.88 6.10
N LEU A 44 1.21 -27.68 5.12
CA LEU A 44 1.05 -27.37 3.69
C LEU A 44 -0.42 -27.41 3.25
N MET A 45 -1.23 -28.32 3.78
CA MET A 45 -2.66 -28.37 3.48
C MET A 45 -3.42 -27.21 4.10
N VAL A 46 -3.07 -26.78 5.33
CA VAL A 46 -3.69 -25.61 5.96
C VAL A 46 -3.34 -24.32 5.23
N THR A 47 -2.07 -24.14 4.81
CA THR A 47 -1.69 -22.97 4.00
C THR A 47 -2.44 -22.95 2.67
N LEU A 48 -2.53 -24.09 1.98
CA LEU A 48 -3.32 -24.21 0.76
C LEU A 48 -4.81 -23.92 1.01
N MET A 49 -5.37 -24.40 2.12
CA MET A 49 -6.75 -24.13 2.52
C MET A 49 -7.00 -22.63 2.72
N VAL A 50 -6.10 -21.91 3.40
CA VAL A 50 -6.21 -20.46 3.61
C VAL A 50 -6.15 -19.71 2.28
N LEU A 51 -5.21 -20.07 1.40
CA LEU A 51 -5.07 -19.44 0.07
C LEU A 51 -6.28 -19.67 -0.82
N VAL A 52 -6.80 -20.90 -0.88
CA VAL A 52 -7.99 -21.23 -1.67
C VAL A 52 -9.22 -20.48 -1.15
N ARG A 53 -9.35 -20.36 0.18
CA ARG A 53 -10.51 -19.73 0.80
C ARG A 53 -10.52 -18.21 0.71
N ILE A 54 -9.39 -17.56 0.37
CA ILE A 54 -9.35 -16.11 0.14
C ILE A 54 -10.34 -15.67 -0.95
N ARG A 55 -10.60 -16.54 -1.94
CA ARG A 55 -11.60 -16.30 -3.00
C ARG A 55 -12.99 -16.07 -2.43
N TYR A 56 -13.40 -16.82 -1.41
CA TYR A 56 -14.73 -16.65 -0.80
C TYR A 56 -14.82 -15.36 -0.01
N VAL A 57 -13.73 -14.94 0.64
CA VAL A 57 -13.67 -13.63 1.30
C VAL A 57 -13.85 -12.52 0.26
N LEU A 58 -13.13 -12.57 -0.86
CA LEU A 58 -13.28 -11.60 -1.95
C LEU A 58 -14.69 -11.61 -2.56
N TYR A 59 -15.29 -12.79 -2.74
CA TYR A 59 -16.64 -12.93 -3.26
C TYR A 59 -17.69 -12.37 -2.30
N TRP A 60 -17.55 -12.65 -1.01
CA TRP A 60 -18.42 -12.13 0.04
C TRP A 60 -18.34 -10.59 0.13
N LEU A 61 -17.14 -10.02 0.00
CA LEU A 61 -16.95 -8.57 -0.04
C LEU A 61 -17.65 -7.91 -1.25
N VAL A 62 -17.79 -8.62 -2.37
CA VAL A 62 -18.50 -8.12 -3.57
C VAL A 62 -20.01 -8.22 -3.44
N ILE A 63 -20.53 -9.30 -2.85
CA ILE A 63 -21.97 -9.45 -2.60
C ILE A 63 -22.49 -8.35 -1.67
N LEU A 64 -21.69 -7.95 -0.68
CA LEU A 64 -22.06 -6.88 0.25
C LEU A 64 -22.01 -5.48 -0.39
N ASP A 65 -21.45 -5.32 -1.58
CA ASP A 65 -21.36 -4.00 -2.20
C ASP A 65 -22.71 -3.56 -2.77
N PRO A 66 -23.15 -2.31 -2.51
CA PRO A 66 -24.40 -1.77 -3.07
C PRO A 66 -24.45 -1.77 -4.60
N LEU A 67 -23.30 -1.86 -5.30
CA LEU A 67 -23.26 -1.96 -6.76
C LEU A 67 -23.82 -3.29 -7.28
N THR A 68 -23.94 -4.31 -6.43
CA THR A 68 -24.56 -5.60 -6.78
C THR A 68 -26.09 -5.58 -6.60
N ASP A 69 -26.67 -4.47 -6.13
CA ASP A 69 -28.11 -4.34 -5.96
C ASP A 69 -28.89 -4.46 -7.28
N SER A 70 -30.19 -4.76 -7.16
CA SER A 70 -31.12 -4.83 -8.28
C SER A 70 -31.19 -3.53 -9.08
N THR A 71 -31.07 -2.38 -8.41
CA THR A 71 -31.14 -1.05 -9.04
C THR A 71 -29.95 -0.79 -9.97
N SER A 72 -28.72 -0.98 -9.48
CA SER A 72 -27.49 -0.86 -10.27
C SER A 72 -27.43 -1.87 -11.41
N SER A 73 -27.99 -3.08 -11.21
CA SER A 73 -28.10 -4.09 -12.25
C SER A 73 -28.98 -3.65 -13.44
N VAL A 74 -30.04 -2.87 -13.19
CA VAL A 74 -30.87 -2.28 -14.25
C VAL A 74 -30.09 -1.22 -15.04
N TYR A 75 -29.37 -0.34 -14.34
CA TYR A 75 -28.52 0.67 -14.97
C TYR A 75 -27.34 0.06 -15.75
N ALA A 76 -26.80 -1.05 -15.27
CA ALA A 76 -25.73 -1.78 -15.94
C ALA A 76 -26.21 -2.35 -17.28
N ARG A 77 -27.42 -2.94 -17.32
CA ARG A 77 -28.04 -3.44 -18.56
C ARG A 77 -28.34 -2.33 -19.56
N SER A 78 -28.86 -1.18 -19.10
CA SER A 78 -29.10 -0.05 -19.99
C SER A 78 -27.82 0.53 -20.59
N SER A 79 -26.70 0.40 -19.88
CA SER A 79 -25.39 0.87 -20.31
C SER A 79 -24.56 -0.19 -21.03
N CYS A 80 -25.09 -1.41 -21.20
CA CYS A 80 -24.38 -2.57 -21.74
C CYS A 80 -23.05 -2.88 -21.02
N VAL A 81 -23.01 -2.66 -19.70
CA VAL A 81 -21.85 -2.97 -18.84
C VAL A 81 -22.16 -4.21 -18.02
N ASP A 82 -21.30 -5.21 -18.12
CA ASP A 82 -21.42 -6.42 -17.29
C ASP A 82 -20.79 -6.20 -15.91
N LEU A 83 -21.60 -6.34 -14.86
CA LEU A 83 -21.17 -6.30 -13.45
C LEU A 83 -20.41 -7.57 -13.08
N ASN A 84 -19.17 -7.68 -13.57
CA ASN A 84 -18.27 -8.78 -13.24
C ASN A 84 -17.57 -8.55 -11.89
N LEU A 85 -17.15 -9.64 -11.22
CA LEU A 85 -16.39 -9.60 -9.96
C LEU A 85 -15.22 -8.60 -10.01
N ARG A 86 -14.43 -8.65 -11.10
CA ARG A 86 -13.27 -7.78 -11.30
C ARG A 86 -13.67 -6.30 -11.35
N PHE A 87 -14.79 -5.99 -11.98
CA PHE A 87 -15.29 -4.62 -12.12
C PHE A 87 -15.76 -4.07 -10.77
N VAL A 88 -16.54 -4.86 -10.01
CA VAL A 88 -17.03 -4.44 -8.69
C VAL A 88 -15.87 -4.27 -7.71
N LEU A 89 -14.93 -5.22 -7.69
CA LEU A 89 -13.76 -5.16 -6.81
C LEU A 89 -12.86 -3.96 -7.16
N ALA A 90 -12.55 -3.74 -8.44
CA ALA A 90 -11.77 -2.58 -8.88
C ALA A 90 -12.45 -1.26 -8.50
N THR A 91 -13.76 -1.16 -8.72
CA THR A 91 -14.55 0.03 -8.37
C THR A 91 -14.56 0.28 -6.86
N ARG A 92 -14.69 -0.78 -6.05
CA ARG A 92 -14.67 -0.71 -4.59
C ARG A 92 -13.31 -0.23 -4.07
N CYS A 93 -12.23 -0.83 -4.57
CA CYS A 93 -10.86 -0.46 -4.22
C CYS A 93 -10.60 1.01 -4.51
N MET A 94 -10.94 1.49 -5.71
CA MET A 94 -10.68 2.87 -6.13
C MET A 94 -11.53 3.91 -5.38
N LYS A 95 -12.74 3.54 -4.95
CA LYS A 95 -13.64 4.48 -4.26
C LYS A 95 -13.43 4.54 -2.75
N ASN A 96 -13.07 3.45 -2.09
CA ASN A 96 -13.03 3.38 -0.63
C ASN A 96 -11.64 3.06 -0.08
N LEU A 97 -10.93 4.09 0.39
CA LEU A 97 -9.61 3.92 1.02
C LEU A 97 -9.65 2.96 2.22
N ARG A 98 -10.68 3.05 3.07
CA ARG A 98 -10.84 2.16 4.23
C ARG A 98 -10.92 0.69 3.82
N PHE A 99 -11.60 0.41 2.71
CA PHE A 99 -11.71 -0.96 2.19
C PHE A 99 -10.36 -1.46 1.68
N LEU A 100 -9.62 -0.62 0.94
CA LEU A 100 -8.27 -0.95 0.48
C LEU A 100 -7.32 -1.24 1.65
N LEU A 101 -7.36 -0.43 2.72
CA LEU A 101 -6.54 -0.66 3.92
C LEU A 101 -6.92 -1.95 4.65
N LEU A 102 -8.21 -2.31 4.70
CA LEU A 102 -8.65 -3.59 5.28
C LEU A 102 -8.19 -4.79 4.44
N LEU A 103 -8.28 -4.69 3.11
CA LEU A 103 -7.74 -5.70 2.19
C LEU A 103 -6.24 -5.90 2.45
N TRP A 104 -5.50 -4.81 2.68
CA TRP A 104 -4.08 -4.84 2.99
C TRP A 104 -3.76 -5.52 4.32
N LEU A 105 -4.55 -5.28 5.38
CA LEU A 105 -4.35 -5.98 6.66
C LEU A 105 -4.58 -7.49 6.54
N ILE A 106 -5.56 -7.91 5.73
CA ILE A 106 -5.81 -9.33 5.44
C ILE A 106 -4.62 -9.92 4.66
N ALA A 107 -4.14 -9.21 3.64
CA ALA A 107 -2.95 -9.58 2.87
C ALA A 107 -1.71 -9.77 3.75
N ILE A 108 -1.38 -8.80 4.60
CA ILE A 108 -0.26 -8.90 5.56
C ILE A 108 -0.40 -10.14 6.44
N SER A 109 -1.61 -10.39 6.95
CA SER A 109 -1.87 -11.53 7.85
C SER A 109 -1.69 -12.88 7.13
N VAL A 110 -2.15 -12.98 5.88
CA VAL A 110 -1.98 -14.19 5.06
C VAL A 110 -0.51 -14.41 4.70
N SER A 111 0.19 -13.38 4.24
CA SER A 111 1.61 -13.45 3.90
C SER A 111 2.47 -13.78 5.13
N ALA A 112 2.13 -13.25 6.31
CA ALA A 112 2.79 -13.61 7.57
C ALA A 112 2.54 -15.06 7.98
N TYR A 113 1.33 -15.58 7.75
CA TYR A 113 1.02 -16.99 8.02
C TYR A 113 1.78 -17.94 7.06
N CYS A 114 1.85 -17.60 5.77
CA CYS A 114 2.65 -18.35 4.80
C CYS A 114 4.13 -18.36 5.20
N MET A 115 4.67 -17.22 5.63
CA MET A 115 6.04 -17.11 6.11
C MET A 115 6.31 -17.99 7.33
N LEU A 116 5.38 -17.99 8.30
CA LEU A 116 5.45 -18.81 9.49
C LEU A 116 5.56 -20.30 9.15
N VAL A 117 4.76 -20.78 8.20
CA VAL A 117 4.77 -22.19 7.80
C VAL A 117 6.04 -22.56 7.03
N ALA A 118 6.57 -21.65 6.22
CA ALA A 118 7.81 -21.87 5.47
C ALA A 118 9.05 -21.99 6.37
N GLU A 119 9.13 -21.17 7.42
CA GLU A 119 10.32 -21.08 8.30
C GLU A 119 10.22 -21.97 9.54
N ARG A 120 9.03 -22.47 9.90
CA ARG A 120 8.84 -23.34 11.07
C ARG A 120 9.75 -24.58 11.12
N PRO A 121 9.84 -25.42 10.08
CA PRO A 121 10.62 -26.65 10.17
C PRO A 121 12.13 -26.40 10.25
N PHE A 122 12.60 -25.26 9.73
CA PHE A 122 14.01 -24.88 9.82
C PHE A 122 14.47 -24.72 11.26
N ALA A 123 13.65 -24.10 12.13
CA ALA A 123 13.98 -23.93 13.55
C ALA A 123 14.21 -25.27 14.29
N PHE A 124 13.48 -26.33 13.89
CA PHE A 124 13.65 -27.66 14.47
C PHE A 124 14.91 -28.38 13.95
N VAL A 125 15.21 -28.25 12.65
CA VAL A 125 16.39 -28.89 12.04
C VAL A 125 17.68 -28.27 12.54
N ASP A 126 17.75 -26.94 12.61
CA ASP A 126 18.94 -26.22 13.08
C ASP A 126 19.29 -26.59 14.54
N THR A 127 18.27 -26.69 15.39
CA THR A 127 18.39 -27.14 16.79
C THR A 127 18.95 -28.57 16.91
N GLN A 128 18.67 -29.47 15.96
CA GLN A 128 19.18 -30.85 16.00
C GLN A 128 20.59 -31.00 15.45
N LEU A 129 21.00 -30.12 14.54
CA LEU A 129 22.28 -30.24 13.83
C LEU A 129 23.45 -29.64 14.63
N HIS A 130 23.20 -28.57 15.40
CA HIS A 130 24.23 -27.86 16.18
C HIS A 130 23.85 -27.78 17.68
N PRO A 131 23.95 -28.88 18.44
CA PRO A 131 23.61 -28.90 19.85
C PRO A 131 24.64 -28.21 20.78
N GLU A 132 25.86 -27.92 20.30
CA GLU A 132 26.93 -27.34 21.14
C GLU A 132 26.96 -25.80 21.12
N ASP A 133 26.32 -25.15 20.14
CA ASP A 133 26.31 -23.68 19.98
C ASP A 133 25.14 -22.99 20.73
N HIS A 134 24.44 -23.74 21.59
CA HIS A 134 23.17 -23.35 22.21
C HIS A 134 23.25 -22.19 23.21
N GLU A 135 24.42 -21.87 23.77
CA GLU A 135 24.52 -20.83 24.82
C GLU A 135 24.85 -19.43 24.26
N SER A 136 25.55 -19.32 23.14
CA SER A 136 25.95 -18.04 22.53
C SER A 136 25.05 -17.59 21.37
N SER A 137 24.39 -18.52 20.68
CA SER A 137 23.52 -18.24 19.51
C SER A 137 22.07 -17.94 19.90
N MET A 138 21.69 -18.25 21.15
CA MET A 138 20.34 -18.08 21.71
C MET A 138 19.91 -16.61 21.82
N GLU A 139 20.86 -15.68 21.95
CA GLU A 139 20.57 -14.25 22.16
C GLU A 139 20.38 -13.44 20.87
N SER A 140 20.84 -13.92 19.71
CA SER A 140 20.91 -13.07 18.49
C SER A 140 20.05 -13.54 17.32
N ALA A 141 19.60 -14.79 17.28
CA ALA A 141 18.69 -15.27 16.23
C ALA A 141 17.24 -15.10 16.69
N VAL A 142 16.60 -14.00 16.29
CA VAL A 142 15.15 -13.80 16.44
C VAL A 142 14.43 -14.90 15.66
N ARG A 143 13.98 -15.95 16.37
CA ARG A 143 13.36 -17.13 15.74
C ARG A 143 11.99 -16.81 15.14
N MET A 144 11.78 -17.21 13.89
CA MET A 144 10.51 -17.08 13.15
C MET A 144 9.39 -18.00 13.66
N ASP A 145 9.61 -18.81 14.70
CA ASP A 145 8.59 -19.73 15.22
C ASP A 145 7.36 -19.00 15.81
N ARG A 146 7.50 -17.72 16.15
CA ARG A 146 6.40 -16.89 16.66
C ARG A 146 5.77 -16.08 15.54
N PHE A 147 4.44 -16.12 15.47
CA PHE A 147 3.66 -15.34 14.50
C PHE A 147 3.97 -13.84 14.52
N HIS A 148 4.29 -13.27 15.69
CA HIS A 148 4.64 -11.85 15.80
C HIS A 148 5.92 -11.48 15.02
N ASN A 149 6.90 -12.39 14.91
CA ASN A 149 8.16 -12.12 14.22
C ASN A 149 7.95 -12.20 12.72
N CYS A 150 7.12 -13.15 12.27
CA CYS A 150 6.68 -13.24 10.88
C CYS A 150 5.86 -12.01 10.46
N LEU A 151 4.96 -11.55 11.32
CA LEU A 151 4.16 -10.35 11.08
C LEU A 151 5.04 -9.09 11.03
N TRP A 152 5.99 -8.96 11.96
CA TRP A 152 6.98 -7.89 11.94
C TRP A 152 7.78 -7.89 10.63
N LEU A 153 8.34 -9.05 10.25
CA LEU A 153 9.08 -9.23 9.01
C LEU A 153 8.26 -8.81 7.78
N VAL A 154 7.03 -9.31 7.65
CA VAL A 154 6.17 -8.96 6.50
C VAL A 154 5.86 -7.47 6.48
N ILE A 155 5.61 -6.83 7.64
CA ILE A 155 5.37 -5.38 7.69
C ILE A 155 6.61 -4.60 7.23
N ILE A 156 7.80 -4.91 7.74
CA ILE A 156 9.03 -4.18 7.36
C ILE A 156 9.44 -4.43 5.91
N THR A 157 9.14 -5.62 5.37
CA THR A 157 9.37 -5.96 3.96
C THR A 157 8.37 -5.25 3.05
N MET A 158 7.08 -5.26 3.37
CA MET A 158 6.05 -4.58 2.56
C MET A 158 6.20 -3.06 2.59
N THR A 159 6.69 -2.50 3.70
CA THR A 159 6.99 -1.06 3.80
C THR A 159 8.35 -0.70 3.21
N THR A 160 9.08 -1.68 2.63
CA THR A 160 10.41 -1.52 2.04
C THR A 160 11.49 -0.97 3.00
N VAL A 161 11.26 -1.07 4.32
CA VAL A 161 12.20 -0.61 5.34
C VAL A 161 13.35 -1.59 5.48
N GLY A 162 13.04 -2.88 5.67
CA GLY A 162 14.02 -3.97 5.70
C GLY A 162 15.18 -3.77 6.69
N TYR A 163 14.91 -3.72 8.00
CA TYR A 163 15.95 -3.56 9.02
C TYR A 163 17.01 -4.67 9.01
N GLY A 164 16.65 -5.88 8.57
CA GLY A 164 17.57 -7.03 8.51
C GLY A 164 17.81 -7.74 9.85
N ASP A 165 17.03 -7.39 10.87
CA ASP A 165 16.97 -8.05 12.17
C ASP A 165 16.36 -9.46 12.10
N VAL A 166 15.41 -9.65 11.17
CA VAL A 166 14.76 -10.93 10.86
C VAL A 166 14.77 -11.13 9.35
N TYR A 167 15.11 -12.32 8.85
CA TYR A 167 15.16 -12.62 7.41
C TYR A 167 14.94 -14.11 7.11
N PRO A 168 14.18 -14.49 6.06
CA PRO A 168 13.93 -15.90 5.77
C PRO A 168 15.21 -16.65 5.44
N SER A 169 15.40 -17.80 6.10
CA SER A 169 16.54 -18.67 5.85
C SER A 169 16.24 -19.67 4.74
N THR A 170 14.98 -20.11 4.61
CA THR A 170 14.56 -21.13 3.65
C THR A 170 14.33 -20.56 2.25
N ASP A 171 14.60 -21.35 1.21
CA ASP A 171 14.32 -20.96 -0.18
C ASP A 171 12.83 -20.66 -0.42
N ILE A 172 11.92 -21.40 0.23
CA ILE A 172 10.47 -21.16 0.17
C ILE A 172 10.11 -19.83 0.86
N GLY A 173 10.68 -19.54 2.03
CA GLY A 173 10.48 -18.26 2.73
C GLY A 173 10.97 -17.07 1.90
N ARG A 174 12.10 -17.23 1.20
CA ARG A 174 12.62 -16.21 0.26
C ARG A 174 11.68 -15.97 -0.90
N LEU A 175 11.09 -17.02 -1.48
CA LEU A 175 10.08 -16.89 -2.54
C LEU A 175 8.84 -16.13 -2.03
N ILE A 176 8.36 -16.44 -0.83
CA ILE A 176 7.22 -15.74 -0.21
C ILE A 176 7.54 -14.27 0.04
N ALA A 177 8.76 -13.95 0.49
CA ALA A 177 9.20 -12.56 0.64
C ALA A 177 9.15 -11.80 -0.69
N VAL A 178 9.62 -12.41 -1.79
CA VAL A 178 9.57 -11.80 -3.14
C VAL A 178 8.12 -11.55 -3.57
N VAL A 179 7.22 -12.52 -3.38
CA VAL A 179 5.79 -12.34 -3.70
C VAL A 179 5.17 -11.22 -2.86
N SER A 180 5.52 -11.14 -1.57
CA SER A 180 5.06 -10.08 -0.66
C SER A 180 5.53 -8.69 -1.09
N CYS A 181 6.73 -8.58 -1.70
CA CYS A 181 7.21 -7.34 -2.29
C CYS A 181 6.37 -6.89 -3.49
N PHE A 182 6.02 -7.81 -4.40
CA PHE A 182 5.15 -7.48 -5.53
C PHE A 182 3.76 -7.04 -5.06
N GLU A 183 3.20 -7.72 -4.07
CA GLU A 183 1.94 -7.35 -3.43
C GLU A 183 2.01 -5.91 -2.86
N ALA A 184 3.08 -5.57 -2.15
CA ALA A 184 3.28 -4.23 -1.61
C ALA A 184 3.32 -3.14 -2.68
N VAL A 185 4.05 -3.37 -3.79
CA VAL A 185 4.16 -2.39 -4.88
C VAL A 185 2.80 -2.08 -5.51
N VAL A 186 1.99 -3.11 -5.78
CA VAL A 186 0.63 -2.92 -6.33
C VAL A 186 -0.24 -2.10 -5.37
N LEU A 187 -0.15 -2.38 -4.07
CA LEU A 187 -0.95 -1.69 -3.06
C LEU A 187 -0.54 -0.22 -2.88
N ILE A 188 0.76 0.06 -2.83
CA ILE A 188 1.26 1.44 -2.73
C ILE A 188 0.77 2.26 -3.93
N ALA A 189 0.81 1.69 -5.14
CA ALA A 189 0.29 2.36 -6.35
C ALA A 189 -1.20 2.71 -6.22
N LEU A 190 -2.03 1.78 -5.72
CA LEU A 190 -3.46 2.03 -5.51
C LEU A 190 -3.72 3.10 -4.43
N VAL A 191 -2.96 3.09 -3.34
CA VAL A 191 -3.09 4.10 -2.28
C VAL A 191 -2.74 5.50 -2.80
N ILE A 192 -1.69 5.62 -3.60
CA ILE A 192 -1.29 6.88 -4.24
C ILE A 192 -2.42 7.40 -5.13
N GLU A 193 -2.99 6.55 -5.98
CA GLU A 193 -4.05 6.94 -6.92
C GLU A 193 -5.32 7.43 -6.21
N ILE A 194 -5.74 6.73 -5.15
CA ILE A 194 -6.90 7.15 -4.35
C ILE A 194 -6.59 8.46 -3.64
N THR A 195 -5.38 8.60 -3.09
CA THR A 195 -4.97 9.82 -2.39
C THR A 195 -4.95 11.01 -3.35
N ASN A 196 -4.45 10.84 -4.57
CA ASN A 196 -4.51 11.83 -5.63
C ASN A 196 -5.95 12.21 -5.99
N THR A 197 -6.85 11.24 -6.12
CA THR A 197 -8.28 11.49 -6.40
C THR A 197 -8.99 12.21 -5.25
N ARG A 198 -8.56 12.00 -4.00
CA ARG A 198 -9.14 12.69 -2.83
C ARG A 198 -8.57 14.07 -2.60
N LEU A 199 -7.32 14.29 -2.99
CA LEU A 199 -6.64 15.58 -2.91
C LEU A 199 -6.87 16.45 -4.15
N SER A 200 -7.27 15.85 -5.28
CA SER A 200 -7.63 16.61 -6.48
C SER A 200 -8.81 17.49 -6.17
N LEU A 201 -8.60 18.79 -6.29
CA LEU A 201 -9.65 19.78 -6.12
C LEU A 201 -10.68 19.62 -7.23
N ASP A 202 -11.95 19.76 -6.88
CA ASP A 202 -13.03 19.84 -7.86
C ASP A 202 -12.79 21.00 -8.84
N ASP A 203 -13.24 20.86 -10.08
CA ASP A 203 -13.01 21.85 -11.14
C ASP A 203 -13.52 23.24 -10.74
N SER A 204 -14.63 23.30 -9.99
CA SER A 204 -15.18 24.56 -9.46
C SER A 204 -14.23 25.23 -8.46
N SER A 205 -13.62 24.43 -7.58
CA SER A 205 -12.68 24.88 -6.56
C SER A 205 -11.36 25.30 -7.19
N GLN A 206 -10.87 24.57 -8.20
CA GLN A 206 -9.68 24.96 -8.95
C GLN A 206 -9.86 26.33 -9.64
N ARG A 207 -11.03 26.56 -10.27
CA ARG A 207 -11.34 27.85 -10.91
C ARG A 207 -11.38 29.00 -9.89
N LEU A 208 -11.92 28.77 -8.70
CA LEU A 208 -11.93 29.76 -7.62
C LEU A 208 -10.50 30.11 -7.16
N VAL A 209 -9.65 29.09 -6.99
CA VAL A 209 -8.26 29.24 -6.60
C VAL A 209 -7.50 30.06 -7.65
N ASP A 210 -7.60 29.67 -8.92
CA ASP A 210 -6.97 30.38 -10.04
C ASP A 210 -7.42 31.84 -10.14
N PHE A 211 -8.73 32.09 -10.02
CA PHE A 211 -9.26 33.46 -9.99
C PHE A 211 -8.67 34.29 -8.84
N THR A 212 -8.59 33.71 -7.65
CA THR A 212 -8.06 34.39 -6.46
C THR A 212 -6.57 34.76 -6.64
N TYR A 213 -5.77 33.85 -7.21
CA TYR A 213 -4.37 34.11 -7.53
C TYR A 213 -4.21 35.21 -8.58
N ARG A 214 -5.01 35.20 -9.66
CA ARG A 214 -4.99 36.27 -10.68
C ARG A 214 -5.33 37.64 -10.10
N VAL A 215 -6.33 37.72 -9.21
CA VAL A 215 -6.68 38.97 -8.52
C VAL A 215 -5.55 39.46 -7.62
N ARG A 216 -4.81 38.54 -6.97
CA ARG A 216 -3.66 38.89 -6.12
C ARG A 216 -2.50 39.45 -6.94
N GLU A 217 -2.15 38.81 -8.03
CA GLU A 217 -1.09 39.26 -8.95
C GLU A 217 -1.39 40.66 -9.52
N TYR A 218 -2.65 40.92 -9.91
CA TYR A 218 -3.07 42.24 -10.37
C TYR A 218 -2.95 43.32 -9.28
N LYS A 219 -3.18 42.97 -8.01
CA LYS A 219 -2.99 43.91 -6.90
C LYS A 219 -1.51 44.17 -6.63
N GLU A 220 -0.65 43.17 -6.74
CA GLU A 220 0.80 43.31 -6.55
C GLU A 220 1.41 44.18 -7.65
N THR A 221 1.05 43.96 -8.91
CA THR A 221 1.47 44.80 -10.03
C THR A 221 0.97 46.24 -9.91
N ARG A 222 -0.27 46.46 -9.47
CA ARG A 222 -0.76 47.82 -9.19
C ARG A 222 0.00 48.49 -8.05
N LYS A 223 0.31 47.79 -6.96
CA LYS A 223 1.11 48.34 -5.86
C LYS A 223 2.51 48.72 -6.35
N ALA A 224 3.17 47.84 -7.11
CA ALA A 224 4.48 48.12 -7.68
C ALA A 224 4.45 49.33 -8.62
N ALA A 225 3.44 49.43 -9.49
CA ALA A 225 3.24 50.58 -10.36
C ALA A 225 3.00 51.88 -9.57
N THR A 226 2.18 51.86 -8.52
CA THR A 226 1.95 53.01 -7.65
C THR A 226 3.26 53.48 -7.00
N CYS A 227 4.05 52.56 -6.44
CA CYS A 227 5.36 52.89 -5.87
C CYS A 227 6.34 53.44 -6.91
N LEU A 228 6.33 52.92 -8.14
CA LEU A 228 7.16 53.42 -9.25
C LEU A 228 6.78 54.86 -9.59
N ILE A 229 5.48 55.15 -9.75
CA ILE A 229 4.98 56.49 -10.06
C ILE A 229 5.32 57.48 -8.95
N GLU A 230 5.14 57.09 -7.69
CA GLU A 230 5.52 57.90 -6.52
C GLU A 230 7.00 58.26 -6.54
N ARG A 231 7.88 57.27 -6.76
CA ARG A 231 9.33 57.50 -6.88
C ARG A 231 9.68 58.38 -8.09
N LEU A 232 9.06 58.15 -9.25
CA LEU A 232 9.31 58.93 -10.46
C LEU A 232 8.87 60.40 -10.28
N TYR A 233 7.72 60.63 -9.64
CA TYR A 233 7.19 61.96 -9.37
C TYR A 233 8.14 62.77 -8.48
N ILE A 234 8.66 62.17 -7.40
CA ILE A 234 9.63 62.80 -6.48
C ILE A 234 10.92 63.21 -7.21
N VAL A 235 11.37 62.43 -8.20
CA VAL A 235 12.59 62.72 -8.99
C VAL A 235 12.35 63.78 -10.06
N SER A 236 11.12 63.94 -10.55
CA SER A 236 10.78 64.85 -11.65
C SER A 236 11.08 66.34 -11.34
N PRO A 237 11.45 67.14 -12.35
CA PRO A 237 11.72 68.58 -12.15
C PRO A 237 10.47 69.38 -11.76
N VAL A 238 9.27 68.84 -11.98
CA VAL A 238 7.99 69.44 -11.59
C VAL A 238 7.84 69.48 -10.08
N TYR A 239 8.15 68.39 -9.38
CA TYR A 239 8.11 68.31 -7.92
C TYR A 239 9.05 69.33 -7.27
N ARG A 240 10.26 69.48 -7.83
CA ARG A 240 11.26 70.46 -7.38
C ARG A 240 10.81 71.91 -7.54
N LYS A 241 9.98 72.21 -8.56
CA LYS A 241 9.42 73.55 -8.78
C LYS A 241 8.24 73.86 -7.84
N LEU A 242 7.36 72.89 -7.58
CA LEU A 242 6.21 73.08 -6.71
C LEU A 242 6.56 73.09 -5.22
N HIS A 243 7.60 72.37 -4.80
CA HIS A 243 8.00 72.26 -3.40
C HIS A 243 9.43 72.76 -3.17
N PRO A 244 9.70 74.08 -3.29
CA PRO A 244 11.04 74.66 -3.19
C PRO A 244 11.65 74.60 -1.79
N THR A 245 10.83 74.46 -0.74
CA THR A 245 11.27 74.31 0.67
C THR A 245 11.45 72.86 1.10
N ALA A 246 11.00 71.89 0.28
CA ALA A 246 11.18 70.47 0.58
C ALA A 246 12.65 70.11 0.38
N ARG A 247 13.42 70.15 1.48
CA ARG A 247 14.81 69.71 1.54
C ARG A 247 14.90 68.32 0.91
N SER A 248 15.76 68.16 -0.09
CA SER A 248 15.91 66.90 -0.82
C SER A 248 16.04 65.73 0.15
N ARG A 249 14.98 64.93 0.29
CA ARG A 249 15.02 63.61 0.95
C ARG A 249 15.71 62.63 0.01
N THR A 250 16.92 62.98 -0.43
CA THR A 250 17.85 62.11 -1.15
C THR A 250 18.97 61.77 -0.17
N LYS A 251 18.63 61.00 0.86
CA LYS A 251 19.61 60.18 1.58
C LYS A 251 18.99 58.82 1.86
N LEU A 252 19.41 57.89 1.01
CA LEU A 252 19.77 56.50 1.27
C LEU A 252 18.76 55.59 1.97
N GLY A 253 18.50 54.47 1.29
CA GLY A 253 18.00 53.23 1.87
C GLY A 253 18.37 52.11 0.91
N ASP A 254 19.67 51.83 0.82
CA ASP A 254 20.28 50.60 0.28
C ASP A 254 19.94 49.34 1.12
N ASP A 255 18.95 49.42 2.03
CA ASP A 255 18.59 48.36 2.99
C ASP A 255 17.20 47.77 2.68
N ALA A 256 17.00 47.25 1.47
CA ALA A 256 15.83 46.43 1.16
C ALA A 256 16.20 45.34 0.14
N TYR A 257 17.05 44.42 0.58
CA TYR A 257 17.07 43.04 0.10
C TYR A 257 15.98 42.23 0.81
#